data_AF-A0A182JY49-F1
#
_entry.id   AF-A0A182JY49-F1
#
_cell.length_a   1.000
_cell.length_b   1.000
_cell.length_c   1.000
_cell.angle_alpha   90.00
_cell.angle_beta   90.00
_cell.angle_gamma   90.00
#
_symmetry.space_group_name_H-M   'P 1'
#
loop_
_entity.id
_entity.type
_entity.pdbx_description
1 polymer ?
#
loop_
_entity_poly.entity_id
_entity_poly.type
_entity_poly.pdbx_seq_one_letter_code
_entity_poly.pdbx_strand_id
1 'polypeptide(L)'
;MQSESVAEETPLEPTPESFELLEQQHHHHHQRRSSRCRKRLLHLGDGLFSLFVITPLVVAHWRGTWGWMDLNGPHFPGWLCFLLGATLHTTFALLREPLNAALSLSRDAPKSRWSSVKRWLVNRMYTYAFSMGCLMHWRGGWNVMELYFAFNLLPALSISAICLVGLVLAKSVRNLLAPPFIILTDRKEAMFSFPTRFRMKVNICGLFNRLAAVPGPR
;
A
#
# COMPACT_ATOMS: atom_id res chain seq x y z
N MET A 1 1.51 35.24 -87.57
CA MET A 1 0.54 35.28 -86.47
C MET A 1 0.59 33.92 -85.80
N GLN A 2 1.16 33.88 -84.61
CA GLN A 2 1.48 32.66 -83.88
C GLN A 2 0.57 32.64 -82.66
N SER A 3 -0.23 31.60 -82.50
CA SER A 3 -1.15 31.43 -81.38
C SER A 3 -1.06 29.98 -80.97
N GLU A 4 -0.46 29.69 -79.82
CA GLU A 4 -0.68 28.44 -79.11
C GLU A 4 -0.78 28.73 -77.61
N SER A 5 -1.65 27.95 -76.99
CA SER A 5 -2.42 28.16 -75.78
C SER A 5 -1.62 28.04 -74.49
N VAL A 6 -1.90 28.94 -73.55
CA VAL A 6 -1.50 28.82 -72.13
C VAL A 6 -2.38 27.75 -71.48
N ALA A 7 -1.76 26.67 -71.03
CA ALA A 7 -2.40 25.55 -70.35
C ALA A 7 -2.87 25.95 -68.94
N GLU A 8 -4.07 25.52 -68.61
CA GLU A 8 -4.70 25.61 -67.29
C GLU A 8 -4.05 24.59 -66.35
N GLU A 9 -3.37 25.06 -65.28
CA GLU A 9 -2.82 24.17 -64.26
C GLU A 9 -3.94 23.62 -63.37
N THR A 10 -4.33 22.38 -63.64
CA THR A 10 -5.16 21.55 -62.76
C THR A 10 -4.46 21.31 -61.40
N PRO A 11 -5.14 21.44 -60.26
CA PRO A 11 -4.56 21.15 -58.95
C PRO A 11 -4.09 19.69 -58.88
N LEU A 12 -2.80 19.48 -58.62
CA LEU A 12 -2.18 18.18 -58.42
C LEU A 12 -2.97 17.36 -57.40
N GLU A 13 -3.52 16.22 -57.84
CA GLU A 13 -4.08 15.22 -56.93
C GLU A 13 -3.02 14.78 -55.92
N PRO A 14 -3.37 14.60 -54.64
CA PRO A 14 -2.43 14.11 -53.65
C PRO A 14 -1.92 12.74 -54.06
N THR A 15 -0.60 12.58 -54.16
CA THR A 15 0.03 11.31 -54.52
C THR A 15 -0.37 10.21 -53.53
N PRO A 16 -0.57 8.96 -53.99
CA PRO A 16 -1.10 7.86 -53.16
C PRO A 16 -0.30 7.62 -51.87
N GLU A 17 1.01 7.86 -51.87
CA GLU A 17 1.84 7.75 -50.66
C GLU A 17 1.44 8.75 -49.56
N SER A 18 0.97 9.94 -49.91
CA SER A 18 0.54 10.96 -48.94
C SER A 18 -0.77 10.57 -48.25
N PHE A 19 -1.66 9.89 -48.97
CA PHE A 19 -2.93 9.38 -48.45
C PHE A 19 -2.71 8.18 -47.50
N GLU A 20 -1.87 7.22 -47.89
CA GLU A 20 -1.54 6.07 -47.05
C GLU A 20 -0.85 6.48 -45.74
N LEU A 21 0.06 7.46 -45.78
CA LEU A 21 0.70 8.01 -44.58
C LEU A 21 -0.31 8.71 -43.65
N LEU A 22 -1.29 9.43 -44.22
CA LEU A 22 -2.37 10.06 -43.46
C LEU A 22 -3.28 9.02 -42.79
N GLU A 23 -3.67 7.95 -43.49
CA GLU A 23 -4.46 6.85 -42.92
C GLU A 23 -3.70 6.12 -41.82
N GLN A 24 -2.42 5.79 -42.02
CA GLN A 24 -1.58 5.16 -40.99
C GLN A 24 -1.46 6.05 -39.75
N GLN A 25 -1.23 7.35 -39.93
CA GLN A 25 -1.11 8.30 -38.83
C GLN A 25 -2.45 8.47 -38.08
N HIS A 26 -3.57 8.50 -38.80
CA HIS A 26 -4.92 8.59 -38.24
C HIS A 26 -5.26 7.33 -37.42
N HIS A 27 -5.00 6.13 -37.96
CA HIS A 27 -5.20 4.87 -37.26
C HIS A 27 -4.36 4.77 -35.99
N HIS A 28 -3.07 5.16 -36.03
CA HIS A 28 -2.22 5.17 -34.85
C HIS A 28 -2.69 6.15 -33.78
N HIS A 29 -3.15 7.34 -34.16
CA HIS A 29 -3.71 8.33 -33.24
C HIS A 29 -5.02 7.84 -32.59
N HIS A 30 -5.90 7.22 -33.36
CA HIS A 30 -7.16 6.68 -32.87
C HIS A 30 -6.93 5.52 -31.90
N GLN A 31 -5.99 4.62 -32.19
CA GLN A 31 -5.60 3.51 -31.32
C GLN A 31 -4.92 4.00 -30.02
N ARG A 32 -4.07 5.03 -30.09
CA ARG A 32 -3.48 5.70 -28.91
C ARG A 32 -4.51 6.45 -28.08
N ARG A 33 -5.54 7.04 -28.69
CA ARG A 33 -6.62 7.75 -27.97
C ARG A 33 -7.58 6.76 -27.29
N SER A 34 -7.99 5.70 -27.98
CA SER A 34 -8.83 4.63 -27.45
C SER A 34 -8.16 3.93 -26.26
N SER A 35 -6.87 3.59 -26.36
CA SER A 35 -6.12 2.99 -25.25
C SER A 35 -5.94 3.91 -24.05
N ARG A 36 -5.79 5.24 -24.26
CA ARG A 36 -5.77 6.24 -23.17
C ARG A 36 -7.13 6.40 -22.50
N CYS A 37 -8.22 6.43 -23.28
CA CYS A 37 -9.58 6.50 -22.76
C CYS A 37 -9.91 5.26 -21.91
N ARG A 38 -9.62 4.06 -22.42
CA ARG A 38 -9.77 2.81 -21.67
C ARG A 38 -9.00 2.82 -20.35
N LYS A 39 -7.74 3.28 -20.37
CA LYS A 39 -6.94 3.42 -19.14
C LYS A 39 -7.59 4.39 -18.14
N ARG A 40 -8.05 5.56 -18.60
CA ARG A 40 -8.76 6.52 -17.74
C ARG A 40 -10.04 5.96 -17.15
N LEU A 41 -10.83 5.23 -17.95
CA LEU A 41 -12.06 4.59 -17.49
C LEU A 41 -11.78 3.51 -16.45
N LEU A 42 -10.74 2.69 -16.67
CA LEU A 42 -10.30 1.71 -15.68
C LEU A 42 -9.85 2.38 -14.38
N HIS A 43 -9.06 3.46 -14.46
CA HIS A 43 -8.65 4.21 -13.28
C HIS A 43 -9.84 4.85 -12.54
N LEU A 44 -10.82 5.38 -13.27
CA LEU A 44 -12.04 5.92 -12.69
C LEU A 44 -12.86 4.83 -12.01
N GLY A 45 -13.04 3.69 -12.67
CA GLY A 45 -13.74 2.53 -12.11
C GLY A 45 -13.07 2.00 -10.85
N ASP A 46 -11.73 1.90 -10.84
CA ASP A 46 -10.95 1.46 -9.68
C ASP A 46 -11.07 2.45 -8.51
N GLY A 47 -11.11 3.76 -8.83
CA GLY A 47 -11.35 4.83 -7.85
C GLY A 47 -12.75 4.78 -7.24
N LEU A 48 -13.79 4.64 -8.06
CA LEU A 48 -15.18 4.53 -7.61
C LEU A 48 -15.39 3.27 -6.77
N PHE A 49 -14.86 2.13 -7.21
CA PHE A 49 -14.92 0.88 -6.45
C PHE A 49 -14.20 1.01 -5.10
N SER A 50 -13.02 1.63 -5.09
CA SER A 50 -12.28 1.87 -3.85
C SER A 50 -13.02 2.81 -2.89
N LEU A 51 -13.67 3.85 -3.42
CA LEU A 51 -14.40 4.83 -2.64
C LEU A 51 -15.71 4.26 -2.06
N PHE A 52 -16.50 3.55 -2.87
CA PHE A 52 -17.84 3.11 -2.49
C PHE A 52 -17.90 1.71 -1.88
N VAL A 53 -16.91 0.86 -2.13
CA VAL A 53 -16.90 -0.53 -1.64
C VAL A 53 -15.78 -0.73 -0.63
N ILE A 54 -14.54 -0.47 -1.02
CA ILE A 54 -13.38 -0.76 -0.15
C ILE A 54 -13.36 0.14 1.08
N THR A 55 -13.57 1.45 0.92
CA THR A 55 -13.50 2.39 2.03
C THR A 55 -14.56 2.10 3.11
N PRO A 56 -15.86 1.89 2.78
CA PRO A 56 -16.85 1.51 3.78
C PRO A 56 -16.56 0.16 4.44
N LEU A 57 -16.05 -0.83 3.70
CA LEU A 57 -15.65 -2.12 4.27
C LEU A 57 -14.50 -1.98 5.27
N VAL A 58 -13.50 -1.15 4.95
CA VAL A 58 -12.40 -0.83 5.88
C VAL A 58 -12.97 -0.15 7.13
N VAL A 59 -13.89 0.81 6.97
CA VAL A 59 -14.56 1.47 8.10
C VAL A 59 -15.33 0.48 8.96
N ALA A 60 -16.15 -0.38 8.36
CA ALA A 60 -16.89 -1.41 9.06
C ALA A 60 -15.94 -2.37 9.82
N HIS A 61 -14.82 -2.75 9.21
CA HIS A 61 -13.83 -3.62 9.86
C HIS A 61 -13.23 -2.99 11.12
N TRP A 62 -12.67 -1.78 11.03
CA TRP A 62 -12.03 -1.17 12.20
C TRP A 62 -13.04 -0.74 13.25
N ARG A 63 -14.17 -0.13 12.84
CA ARG A 63 -15.21 0.35 13.77
C ARG A 63 -15.95 -0.80 14.44
N GLY A 64 -16.25 -1.87 13.71
CA GLY A 64 -16.86 -3.07 14.25
C GLY A 64 -15.96 -3.77 15.25
N THR A 65 -14.65 -3.88 14.95
CA THR A 65 -13.67 -4.48 15.87
C THR A 65 -13.52 -3.64 17.14
N TRP A 66 -13.50 -2.30 17.02
CA TRP A 66 -13.52 -1.40 18.17
C TRP A 66 -14.75 -1.62 19.04
N GLY A 67 -15.94 -1.58 18.44
CA GLY A 67 -17.18 -1.82 19.17
C GLY A 67 -17.19 -3.18 19.88
N TRP A 68 -16.68 -4.22 19.24
CA TRP A 68 -16.54 -5.54 19.88
C TRP A 68 -15.56 -5.51 21.07
N MET A 69 -14.41 -4.85 20.95
CA MET A 69 -13.46 -4.69 22.06
C MET A 69 -14.02 -3.82 23.20
N ASP A 70 -14.84 -2.82 22.88
CA ASP A 70 -15.48 -1.93 23.86
C ASP A 70 -16.55 -2.69 24.65
N LEU A 71 -17.36 -3.52 23.98
CA LEU A 71 -18.31 -4.44 24.64
C LEU A 71 -17.60 -5.45 25.57
N ASN A 72 -16.36 -5.82 25.24
CA ASN A 72 -15.52 -6.71 26.03
C ASN A 72 -14.45 -5.95 26.85
N GLY A 73 -14.74 -4.71 27.24
CA GLY A 73 -13.81 -3.79 27.91
C GLY A 73 -12.94 -4.39 29.03
N PRO A 74 -13.49 -5.23 29.95
CA PRO A 74 -12.69 -5.88 31.00
C PRO A 74 -11.55 -6.77 30.47
N HIS A 75 -11.72 -7.39 29.29
CA HIS A 75 -10.70 -8.22 28.65
C HIS A 75 -9.69 -7.40 27.83
N PHE A 76 -10.04 -6.16 27.47
CA PHE A 76 -9.25 -5.30 26.60
C PHE A 76 -8.98 -3.92 27.23
N PRO A 77 -8.25 -3.85 28.36
CA PRO A 77 -7.90 -2.57 28.99
C PRO A 77 -6.96 -1.76 28.09
N GLY A 78 -7.13 -0.43 28.11
CA GLY A 78 -6.45 0.49 27.18
C GLY A 78 -4.93 0.34 27.15
N TRP A 79 -4.29 0.28 28.32
CA TRP A 79 -2.84 0.09 28.44
C TRP A 79 -2.35 -1.25 27.87
N LEU A 80 -3.07 -2.35 28.15
CA LEU A 80 -2.71 -3.67 27.61
C LEU A 80 -2.83 -3.67 26.08
N CYS A 81 -3.92 -3.13 25.53
CA CYS A 81 -4.09 -2.99 24.08
C CYS A 81 -3.00 -2.15 23.44
N PHE A 82 -2.64 -1.02 24.08
CA PHE A 82 -1.60 -0.13 23.59
C PHE A 82 -0.24 -0.84 23.51
N LEU A 83 0.18 -1.46 24.62
CA LEU A 83 1.46 -2.15 24.71
C LEU A 83 1.52 -3.37 23.78
N LEU A 84 0.49 -4.23 23.79
CA LEU A 84 0.45 -5.39 22.91
C LEU A 84 0.46 -4.99 21.43
N GLY A 85 -0.29 -3.95 21.05
CA GLY A 85 -0.29 -3.42 19.69
C GLY A 85 1.08 -2.87 19.28
N ALA A 86 1.73 -2.09 20.15
CA ALA A 86 3.07 -1.56 19.92
C ALA A 86 4.13 -2.66 19.81
N THR A 87 4.07 -3.67 20.68
CA THR A 87 4.94 -4.85 20.63
C THR A 87 4.73 -5.62 19.33
N LEU A 88 3.48 -5.93 18.94
CA LEU A 88 3.18 -6.61 17.68
C LEU A 88 3.73 -5.86 16.46
N HIS A 89 3.54 -4.54 16.40
CA HIS A 89 4.12 -3.72 15.33
C HIS A 89 5.65 -3.81 15.27
N THR A 90 6.30 -3.72 16.43
CA THR A 90 7.75 -3.79 16.53
C THR A 90 8.25 -5.17 16.13
N THR A 91 7.62 -6.24 16.62
CA THR A 91 7.92 -7.62 16.27
C THR A 91 7.75 -7.87 14.78
N PHE A 92 6.66 -7.42 14.16
CA PHE A 92 6.47 -7.58 12.72
C PHE A 92 7.45 -6.74 11.89
N ALA A 93 7.82 -5.55 12.37
CA ALA A 93 8.84 -4.73 11.71
C ALA A 93 10.22 -5.40 11.76
N LEU A 94 10.58 -6.03 12.89
CA LEU A 94 11.84 -6.78 13.03
C LEU A 94 11.80 -8.07 12.20
N LEU A 95 10.72 -8.85 12.28
CA LEU A 95 10.59 -10.13 11.58
C LEU A 95 10.34 -9.99 10.08
N ARG A 96 10.25 -8.77 9.53
CA ARG A 96 9.98 -8.55 8.10
C ARG A 96 10.95 -9.30 7.19
N GLU A 97 12.25 -9.27 7.48
CA GLU A 97 13.31 -9.83 6.64
C GLU A 97 13.28 -11.36 6.66
N PRO A 98 13.24 -12.03 7.83
CA PRO A 98 13.10 -13.48 7.87
C PRO A 98 11.75 -13.97 7.31
N LEU A 99 10.65 -13.25 7.53
CA LEU A 99 9.35 -13.59 6.93
C LEU A 99 9.39 -13.51 5.41
N ASN A 100 10.01 -12.47 4.85
CA ASN A 100 10.17 -12.32 3.41
C ASN A 100 11.08 -13.41 2.82
N ALA A 101 12.18 -13.74 3.50
CA ALA A 101 13.10 -14.80 3.08
C ALA A 101 12.44 -16.18 3.13
N ALA A 102 11.64 -16.46 4.16
CA ALA A 102 10.87 -17.70 4.26
C ALA A 102 9.83 -17.81 3.14
N LEU A 103 9.17 -16.69 2.79
CA LEU A 103 8.21 -16.66 1.68
C LEU A 103 8.90 -16.82 0.31
N SER A 104 10.08 -16.23 0.12
CA SER A 104 10.84 -16.35 -1.14
C SER A 104 11.36 -17.78 -1.33
N LEU A 105 11.92 -18.39 -0.29
CA LEU A 105 12.31 -19.81 -0.32
C LEU A 105 11.10 -20.72 -0.62
N SER A 106 9.93 -20.37 -0.10
CA SER A 106 8.69 -21.09 -0.38
C SER A 106 8.14 -20.86 -1.80
N ARG A 107 8.57 -19.82 -2.51
CA ARG A 107 8.20 -19.52 -3.90
C ARG A 107 9.01 -20.38 -4.88
N ASP A 108 10.24 -20.71 -4.52
CA ASP A 108 11.16 -21.53 -5.31
C ASP A 108 10.95 -23.04 -5.09
N ALA A 109 10.19 -23.41 -4.05
CA ALA A 109 9.81 -24.79 -3.77
C ALA A 109 8.79 -25.36 -4.80
N PRO A 110 8.77 -26.68 -5.03
CA PRO A 110 7.86 -27.31 -5.97
C PRO A 110 6.39 -26.98 -5.69
N LYS A 111 5.67 -26.56 -6.73
CA LYS A 111 4.30 -26.04 -6.64
C LYS A 111 3.29 -27.17 -6.41
N SER A 112 3.13 -27.59 -5.15
CA SER A 112 1.98 -28.40 -4.74
C SER A 112 0.75 -27.51 -4.46
N ARG A 113 -0.46 -28.03 -4.75
CA ARG A 113 -1.72 -27.37 -4.38
C ARG A 113 -1.77 -27.05 -2.88
N TRP A 114 -1.25 -27.95 -2.05
CA TRP A 114 -1.23 -27.79 -0.60
C TRP A 114 -0.30 -26.67 -0.13
N SER A 115 0.88 -26.54 -0.75
CA SER A 115 1.82 -25.44 -0.50
C SER A 115 1.20 -24.07 -0.85
N SER A 116 0.41 -24.01 -1.93
CA SER A 116 -0.27 -22.77 -2.33
C SER A 116 -1.38 -22.36 -1.37
N VAL A 117 -2.17 -23.33 -0.89
CA VAL A 117 -3.21 -23.07 0.14
C VAL A 117 -2.57 -22.61 1.45
N LYS A 118 -1.52 -23.30 1.91
CA LYS A 118 -0.78 -22.92 3.12
C LYS A 118 -0.26 -21.49 3.02
N ARG A 119 0.36 -21.11 1.90
CA ARG A 119 0.87 -19.75 1.68
C ARG A 119 -0.25 -18.70 1.72
N TRP A 120 -1.37 -18.98 1.04
CA TRP A 120 -2.52 -18.08 1.06
C TRP A 120 -3.06 -17.87 2.48
N LEU A 121 -3.18 -18.95 3.25
CA LEU A 121 -3.65 -18.89 4.63
C LEU A 121 -2.69 -18.10 5.53
N VAL A 122 -1.38 -18.38 5.47
CA VAL A 122 -0.35 -17.66 6.22
C VAL A 122 -0.40 -16.16 5.92
N ASN A 123 -0.50 -15.80 4.64
CA ASN A 123 -0.61 -14.41 4.22
C ASN A 123 -1.84 -13.73 4.82
N ARG A 124 -3.00 -14.41 4.78
CA ARG A 124 -4.25 -13.86 5.33
C ARG A 124 -4.19 -13.70 6.84
N MET A 125 -3.65 -14.70 7.54
CA MET A 125 -3.45 -14.66 8.99
C MET A 125 -2.51 -13.55 9.40
N TYR A 126 -1.41 -13.33 8.66
CA TYR A 126 -0.49 -12.23 8.91
C TYR A 126 -1.19 -10.88 8.76
N THR A 127 -1.89 -10.65 7.65
CA THR A 127 -2.58 -9.37 7.41
C THR A 127 -3.62 -9.10 8.50
N TYR A 128 -4.35 -10.11 8.94
CA TYR A 128 -5.32 -9.98 10.02
C TYR A 128 -4.65 -9.72 11.38
N ALA A 129 -3.57 -10.43 11.72
CA ALA A 129 -2.84 -10.19 12.96
C ALA A 129 -2.22 -8.78 12.99
N PHE A 130 -1.69 -8.31 11.86
CA PHE A 130 -1.17 -6.96 11.72
C PHE A 130 -2.29 -5.91 11.83
N SER A 131 -3.45 -6.15 11.21
CA SER A 131 -4.59 -5.24 11.34
C SER A 131 -5.07 -5.16 12.79
N MET A 132 -5.19 -6.30 13.49
CA MET A 132 -5.53 -6.34 14.91
C MET A 132 -4.52 -5.57 15.78
N GLY A 133 -3.21 -5.76 15.55
CA GLY A 133 -2.17 -5.00 16.25
C GLY A 133 -2.31 -3.49 16.06
N CYS A 134 -2.63 -3.05 14.85
CA CYS A 134 -2.90 -1.65 14.53
C CYS A 134 -4.14 -1.11 15.27
N LEU A 135 -5.23 -1.87 15.26
CA LEU A 135 -6.46 -1.49 15.95
C LEU A 135 -6.29 -1.41 17.47
N MET A 136 -5.59 -2.37 18.06
CA MET A 136 -5.28 -2.40 19.49
C MET A 136 -4.37 -1.23 19.88
N HIS A 137 -3.34 -0.95 19.08
CA HIS A 137 -2.44 0.18 19.33
C HIS A 137 -3.18 1.51 19.25
N TRP A 138 -3.97 1.74 18.20
CA TRP A 138 -4.69 3.00 18.00
C TRP A 138 -5.79 3.21 19.06
N ARG A 139 -6.62 2.18 19.31
CA ARG A 139 -7.66 2.23 20.36
C ARG A 139 -7.05 2.40 21.74
N GLY A 140 -6.04 1.59 22.07
CA GLY A 140 -5.35 1.64 23.35
C GLY A 140 -4.72 3.00 23.60
N GLY A 141 -4.10 3.58 22.57
CA GLY A 141 -3.54 4.93 22.63
C GLY A 141 -4.61 5.98 22.90
N TRP A 142 -5.76 5.90 22.24
CA TRP A 142 -6.90 6.78 22.53
C TRP A 142 -7.38 6.66 23.98
N ASN A 143 -7.59 5.44 24.46
CA ASN A 143 -8.05 5.19 25.84
C ASN A 143 -7.04 5.69 26.89
N VAL A 144 -5.73 5.53 26.63
CA VAL A 144 -4.68 6.05 27.49
C VAL A 144 -4.72 7.58 27.51
N MET A 145 -4.83 8.23 26.34
CA MET A 145 -4.94 9.69 26.28
C MET A 145 -6.18 10.20 27.03
N GLU A 146 -7.33 9.55 26.85
CA GLU A 146 -8.56 9.90 27.54
C GLU A 146 -8.43 9.76 29.07
N LEU A 147 -7.74 8.72 29.56
CA LEU A 147 -7.51 8.50 30.99
C LEU A 147 -6.69 9.62 31.66
N TYR A 148 -5.69 10.18 30.98
CA TYR A 148 -4.81 11.21 31.57
C TYR A 148 -5.22 12.64 31.24
N PHE A 149 -5.77 12.87 30.05
CA PHE A 149 -6.02 14.22 29.54
C PHE A 149 -7.51 14.53 29.37
N ALA A 150 -8.40 13.55 29.54
CA ALA A 150 -9.82 13.67 29.20
C ALA A 150 -10.03 14.23 27.78
N PHE A 151 -11.22 14.74 27.47
CA PHE A 151 -11.51 15.39 26.19
C PHE A 151 -11.03 16.86 26.15
N ASN A 152 -9.84 17.14 26.69
CA ASN A 152 -9.27 18.49 26.66
C ASN A 152 -8.56 18.76 25.32
N LEU A 153 -8.95 19.85 24.67
CA LEU A 153 -8.41 20.21 23.35
C LEU A 153 -6.92 20.56 23.38
N LEU A 154 -6.47 21.29 24.42
CA LEU A 154 -5.08 21.78 24.50
C LEU A 154 -4.05 20.62 24.54
N PRO A 155 -4.14 19.65 25.47
CA PRO A 155 -3.23 18.50 25.47
C PRO A 155 -3.26 17.70 24.16
N ALA A 156 -4.45 17.51 23.57
CA ALA A 156 -4.60 16.79 22.31
C ALA A 156 -3.86 17.50 21.16
N LEU A 157 -3.99 18.83 21.06
CA LEU A 157 -3.26 19.64 20.07
C LEU A 157 -1.75 19.60 20.32
N SER A 158 -1.32 19.71 21.58
CA SER A 158 0.11 19.66 21.94
C SER A 158 0.75 18.33 21.58
N ILE A 159 0.12 17.20 21.93
CA ILE A 159 0.59 15.85 21.58
C ILE A 159 0.64 15.69 20.06
N SER A 160 -0.43 16.11 19.36
CA SER A 160 -0.49 16.05 17.89
C SER A 160 0.63 16.86 17.23
N ALA A 161 0.92 18.06 17.75
CA ALA A 161 2.01 18.90 17.26
C ALA A 161 3.39 18.24 17.48
N ILE A 162 3.63 17.66 18.65
CA ILE A 162 4.87 16.92 18.93
C ILE A 162 5.04 15.74 17.98
N CYS A 163 3.98 14.95 17.78
CA CYS A 163 3.99 13.83 16.83
C CYS A 163 4.23 14.32 15.39
N LEU A 164 3.63 15.44 14.98
CA LEU A 164 3.81 16.03 13.67
C LEU A 164 5.26 16.49 13.45
N VAL A 165 5.87 17.15 14.43
CA VAL A 165 7.30 17.52 14.38
C VAL A 165 8.15 16.27 14.20
N GLY A 166 7.87 15.21 14.97
CA GLY A 166 8.53 13.91 14.80
C GLY A 166 8.41 13.37 13.36
N LEU A 167 7.21 13.42 12.77
CA LEU A 167 6.97 13.00 11.39
C LEU A 167 7.73 13.88 10.36
N VAL A 168 7.83 15.18 10.59
CA VAL A 168 8.59 16.12 9.74
C VAL A 168 10.08 15.81 9.78
N LEU A 169 10.65 15.66 10.97
CA LEU A 169 12.05 15.24 11.15
C LEU A 169 12.29 13.85 10.53
N ALA A 170 11.31 12.96 10.67
CA ALA A 170 11.29 11.66 10.04
C ALA A 170 11.03 11.71 8.52
N LYS A 171 10.83 12.89 7.91
CA LYS A 171 10.44 13.08 6.50
C LYS A 171 9.28 12.15 6.06
N SER A 172 8.39 11.83 6.99
CA SER A 172 7.35 10.80 6.87
C SER A 172 5.93 11.39 6.86
N VAL A 173 5.79 12.71 6.69
CA VAL A 173 4.50 13.40 6.63
C VAL A 173 3.58 12.84 5.54
N ARG A 174 4.14 12.31 4.44
CA ARG A 174 3.35 11.68 3.36
C ARG A 174 2.57 10.45 3.83
N ASN A 175 2.94 9.83 4.96
CA ASN A 175 2.19 8.71 5.53
C ASN A 175 0.82 9.11 6.10
N LEU A 176 0.56 10.41 6.29
CA LEU A 176 -0.75 10.92 6.67
C LEU A 176 -1.78 10.80 5.53
N LEU A 177 -1.32 10.60 4.30
CA LEU A 177 -2.18 10.43 3.13
C LEU A 177 -2.67 8.97 3.08
N ALA A 178 -3.79 8.71 3.76
CA ALA A 178 -4.48 7.42 3.76
C ALA A 178 -5.49 7.31 2.59
N PRO A 179 -6.06 6.12 2.32
CA PRO A 179 -7.26 6.00 1.48
C PRO A 179 -8.37 6.93 2.01
N PRO A 180 -9.13 7.64 1.15
CA PRO A 180 -9.27 7.46 -0.30
C PRO A 180 -8.27 8.25 -1.16
N PHE A 181 -7.39 9.06 -0.56
CA PHE A 181 -6.53 9.99 -1.30
C PHE A 181 -5.36 9.31 -2.01
N ILE A 182 -4.89 8.17 -1.48
CA ILE A 182 -3.87 7.34 -2.12
C ILE A 182 -4.36 5.89 -2.14
N ILE A 183 -4.56 5.36 -3.33
CA ILE A 183 -4.83 3.94 -3.55
C ILE A 183 -3.49 3.29 -3.93
N LEU A 184 -2.91 2.54 -2.98
CA LEU A 184 -1.77 1.68 -3.26
C LEU A 184 -2.29 0.26 -3.52
N THR A 185 -2.23 -0.18 -4.78
CA THR A 185 -2.49 -1.57 -5.11
C THR A 185 -1.30 -2.41 -4.67
N ASP A 186 -1.55 -3.38 -3.78
CA ASP A 186 -0.53 -4.33 -3.35
C ASP A 186 -0.10 -5.17 -4.56
N ARG A 187 1.15 -4.98 -5.02
CA ARG A 187 1.70 -5.83 -6.08
C ARG A 187 2.19 -7.12 -5.45
N LYS A 188 1.84 -8.26 -6.07
CA LYS A 188 2.18 -9.64 -5.62
C LYS A 188 3.65 -9.88 -5.22
N GLU A 189 4.57 -9.00 -5.60
CA GLU A 189 6.01 -9.12 -5.36
C GLU A 189 6.47 -8.56 -3.99
N ALA A 190 5.65 -7.81 -3.25
CA ALA A 190 6.15 -6.92 -2.17
C ALA A 190 5.48 -7.07 -0.79
N MET A 191 4.82 -8.19 -0.49
CA MET A 191 4.03 -8.35 0.74
C MET A 191 4.79 -8.02 2.05
N PHE A 192 6.08 -8.35 2.12
CA PHE A 192 6.95 -8.06 3.27
C PHE A 192 8.10 -7.09 2.92
N SER A 193 8.11 -6.57 1.70
CA SER A 193 9.18 -5.72 1.18
C SER A 193 8.74 -4.26 1.19
N PHE A 194 8.83 -3.61 2.34
CA PHE A 194 8.70 -2.16 2.46
C PHE A 194 10.09 -1.51 2.56
N PRO A 195 10.39 -0.49 1.74
CA PRO A 195 11.68 0.17 1.76
C PRO A 195 11.89 0.87 3.11
N THR A 196 12.91 0.46 3.87
CA THR A 196 13.33 1.18 5.07
C THR A 196 14.12 2.43 4.69
N ARG A 197 13.84 3.54 5.38
CA ARG A 197 14.51 4.84 5.14
C ARG A 197 16.03 4.74 5.09
N PHE A 198 16.62 3.97 6.00
CA PHE A 198 18.07 3.81 6.12
C PHE A 198 18.64 2.64 5.30
N ARG A 199 17.79 1.91 4.55
CA ARG A 199 18.19 0.74 3.74
C ARG A 199 19.12 -0.24 4.46
N MET A 200 19.02 -0.33 5.78
CA MET A 200 19.83 -1.24 6.58
C MET A 200 19.35 -2.67 6.31
N LYS A 201 20.31 -3.58 6.09
CA LYS A 201 20.06 -5.02 6.06
C LYS A 201 20.19 -5.53 7.50
N VAL A 202 19.07 -5.83 8.14
CA VAL A 202 19.10 -6.34 9.52
C VAL A 202 19.18 -7.87 9.45
N ASN A 203 20.39 -8.42 9.46
CA ASN A 203 20.60 -9.88 9.44
C ASN A 203 20.27 -10.51 10.80
N ILE A 204 18.98 -10.56 11.12
CA ILE A 204 18.43 -11.08 12.37
C ILE A 204 18.71 -12.58 12.50
N CYS A 205 18.66 -13.36 11.42
CA CYS A 205 19.05 -14.78 11.46
C CYS A 205 20.52 -14.95 11.87
N GLY A 206 21.42 -14.12 11.34
CA GLY A 206 22.83 -14.13 11.75
C GLY A 206 23.03 -13.70 13.21
N LEU A 207 22.21 -12.78 13.72
CA LEU A 207 22.24 -12.36 15.12
C LEU A 207 21.73 -13.46 16.05
N PHE A 208 20.59 -14.10 15.72
CA PHE A 208 20.07 -15.24 16.49
C PHE A 208 21.04 -16.42 16.50
N ASN A 209 21.67 -16.75 15.36
CA ASN A 209 22.68 -17.80 15.31
C ASN A 209 23.92 -17.47 16.14
N ARG A 210 24.33 -16.20 16.20
CA ARG A 210 25.44 -15.75 17.07
C ARG A 210 25.07 -15.77 18.55
N LEU A 211 23.85 -15.41 18.90
CA LEU A 211 23.34 -15.45 20.27
C LEU A 211 23.12 -16.89 20.77
N ALA A 212 22.64 -17.78 19.89
CA ALA A 212 22.51 -19.20 20.18
C ALA A 212 23.86 -19.95 20.22
N ALA A 213 24.91 -19.39 19.60
CA ALA A 213 26.27 -19.93 19.61
C ALA A 213 27.12 -19.45 20.81
N VAL A 214 26.57 -18.68 21.74
CA VAL A 214 27.28 -18.30 22.98
C VAL A 214 27.42 -19.55 23.87
N PRO A 215 28.64 -20.05 24.14
CA PRO A 215 28.82 -21.20 25.03
C PRO A 215 28.42 -20.81 26.46
N GLY A 216 27.64 -21.66 27.13
CA GLY A 216 27.27 -21.47 28.53
C GLY A 216 28.50 -21.31 29.44
N PRO A 217 28.35 -20.66 30.61
CA PRO A 217 29.46 -20.39 31.51
C PRO A 217 30.10 -21.71 31.99
N ARG A 218 31.43 -21.75 31.94
CA ARG A 218 32.24 -22.83 32.54
C ARG A 218 32.28 -22.69 34.05
#